data_AF-A0A8I1RP47-F1
#
_entry.id   AF-A0A8I1RP47-F1
#
_cell.length_a   1.000
_cell.length_b   1.000
_cell.length_c   1.000
_cell.angle_alpha   90.00
_cell.angle_beta   90.00
_cell.angle_gamma   90.00
#
_symmetry.space_group_name_H-M   'P 1'
#
loop_
_entity.id
_entity.type
_entity.pdbx_description
1 polymer ?
#
loop_
_entity_poly.entity_id
_entity_poly.type
_entity_poly.pdbx_seq_one_letter_code
_entity_poly.pdbx_strand_id
1 'polypeptide(L)'
;MATREELYAKFGITAEAGQLFETDLGTLLLCLQGLEHGWHVTPDGEKARAALDEIDGSTLGRLLNNLTRRVRFDGNLEQKFASALRARNRLNHGFYERHNFKIQTDEGRDAMVADLEAIHEELFQAWQIASAMTSLVSDHILRDR
;
A
#
# COMPACT_ATOMS: atom_id res chain seq x y z
N MET A 1 3.12 -20.26 -21.56
CA MET A 1 4.37 -19.52 -21.77
C MET A 1 4.04 -18.06 -21.93
N ALA A 2 4.51 -17.25 -21.00
CA ALA A 2 4.25 -15.83 -20.94
C ALA A 2 5.00 -15.10 -22.06
N THR A 3 4.29 -14.19 -22.70
CA THR A 3 4.82 -13.16 -23.58
C THR A 3 5.40 -12.01 -22.76
N ARG A 4 6.17 -11.12 -23.40
CA ARG A 4 6.62 -9.87 -22.75
C ARG A 4 5.45 -8.95 -22.42
N GLU A 5 4.43 -8.94 -23.25
CA GLU A 5 3.22 -8.14 -23.03
C GLU A 5 2.48 -8.60 -21.77
N GLU A 6 2.26 -9.91 -21.61
CA GLU A 6 1.66 -10.47 -20.38
C GLU A 6 2.51 -10.17 -19.15
N LEU A 7 3.84 -10.24 -19.26
CA LEU A 7 4.74 -9.88 -18.17
C LEU A 7 4.60 -8.40 -17.78
N TYR A 8 4.62 -7.47 -18.74
CA TYR A 8 4.46 -6.04 -18.46
C TYR A 8 3.06 -5.71 -17.95
N ALA A 9 2.02 -6.34 -18.49
CA ALA A 9 0.66 -6.22 -17.99
C ALA A 9 0.57 -6.68 -16.53
N LYS A 10 1.18 -7.83 -16.22
CA LYS A 10 1.20 -8.34 -14.84
C LYS A 10 1.99 -7.42 -13.91
N PHE A 11 3.09 -6.83 -14.36
CA PHE A 11 3.83 -5.83 -13.58
C PHE A 11 2.94 -4.64 -13.25
N GLY A 12 2.18 -4.13 -14.22
CA GLY A 12 1.21 -3.04 -14.03
C GLY A 12 0.12 -3.38 -13.00
N ILE A 13 -0.50 -4.56 -13.10
CA ILE A 13 -1.49 -5.05 -12.13
C ILE A 13 -0.87 -5.13 -10.72
N THR A 14 0.37 -5.61 -10.63
CA THR A 14 1.09 -5.72 -9.35
C THR A 14 1.41 -4.34 -8.76
N ALA A 15 1.74 -3.37 -9.61
CA ALA A 15 2.01 -1.99 -9.21
C ALA A 15 0.73 -1.28 -8.75
N GLU A 16 -0.40 -1.51 -9.42
CA GLU A 16 -1.72 -1.00 -9.00
C GLU A 16 -2.06 -1.44 -7.57
N ALA A 17 -1.90 -2.72 -7.23
CA ALA A 17 -2.15 -3.20 -5.86
C ALA A 17 -1.27 -2.48 -4.83
N GLY A 18 0.00 -2.19 -5.15
CA GLY A 18 0.88 -1.39 -4.31
C GLY A 18 0.40 0.06 -4.14
N GLN A 19 -0.08 0.68 -5.22
CA GLN A 19 -0.60 2.05 -5.20
C GLN A 19 -1.91 2.17 -4.40
N LEU A 20 -2.80 1.19 -4.54
CA LEU A 20 -4.04 1.12 -3.75
C LEU A 20 -3.72 0.95 -2.26
N PHE A 21 -2.75 0.10 -1.91
CA PHE A 21 -2.30 -0.05 -0.53
C PHE A 21 -1.77 1.27 0.06
N GLU A 22 -0.93 2.01 -0.68
CA GLU A 22 -0.43 3.32 -0.27
C GLU A 22 -1.55 4.34 -0.08
N THR A 23 -2.52 4.35 -1.00
CA THR A 23 -3.66 5.28 -0.98
C THR A 23 -4.57 5.03 0.23
N ASP A 24 -4.89 3.77 0.54
CA ASP A 24 -5.71 3.44 1.70
C ASP A 24 -4.97 3.71 3.01
N LEU A 25 -3.66 3.48 3.08
CA LEU A 25 -2.87 3.86 4.25
C LEU A 25 -2.83 5.38 4.48
N GLY A 26 -2.69 6.16 3.40
CA GLY A 26 -2.75 7.62 3.46
C GLY A 26 -4.12 8.09 3.96
N THR A 27 -5.19 7.53 3.41
CA THR A 27 -6.57 7.82 3.83
C THR A 27 -6.80 7.46 5.29
N LEU A 28 -6.38 6.28 5.73
CA LEU A 28 -6.46 5.86 7.12
C LEU A 28 -5.75 6.85 8.06
N LEU A 29 -4.54 7.28 7.72
CA LEU A 29 -3.78 8.25 8.50
C LEU A 29 -4.50 9.60 8.58
N LEU A 30 -5.09 10.07 7.48
CA LEU A 30 -5.87 11.29 7.47
C LEU A 30 -7.10 11.19 8.37
N CYS A 31 -7.83 10.07 8.30
CA CYS A 31 -8.97 9.80 9.19
C CYS A 31 -8.56 9.79 10.66
N LEU A 32 -7.44 9.12 11.01
CA LEU A 32 -6.94 9.07 12.38
C LEU A 32 -6.55 10.46 12.90
N GLN A 33 -5.93 11.31 12.08
CA GLN A 33 -5.64 12.69 12.46
C GLN A 33 -6.92 13.51 12.64
N GLY A 34 -7.91 13.30 11.76
CA GLY A 34 -9.22 13.94 11.86
C GLY A 34 -9.98 13.55 13.14
N LEU A 35 -9.80 12.32 13.62
CA LEU A 35 -10.31 11.88 14.92
C LEU A 35 -9.52 12.51 16.08
N GLU A 36 -8.19 12.40 16.05
CA GLU A 36 -7.28 12.91 17.09
C GLU A 36 -7.47 14.41 17.35
N HIS A 37 -7.72 15.18 16.29
CA HIS A 37 -7.88 16.62 16.37
C HIS A 37 -9.34 17.10 16.30
N GLY A 38 -10.32 16.20 16.23
CA GLY A 38 -11.74 16.56 16.20
C GLY A 38 -12.21 17.29 14.93
N TRP A 39 -11.46 17.21 13.83
CA TRP A 39 -11.79 17.89 12.56
C TRP A 39 -13.10 17.41 11.92
N HIS A 40 -13.57 16.22 12.29
CA HIS A 40 -14.86 15.69 11.85
C HIS A 40 -16.05 16.40 12.52
N VAL A 41 -15.88 16.94 13.72
CA VAL A 41 -16.89 17.70 14.49
C VAL A 41 -16.74 19.21 14.25
N THR A 42 -15.52 19.73 14.40
CA THR A 42 -15.19 21.14 14.16
C THR A 42 -14.14 21.21 13.05
N PRO A 43 -14.55 21.41 11.79
CA PRO A 43 -13.64 21.38 10.66
C PRO A 43 -12.52 22.43 10.74
N ASP A 44 -11.27 21.98 10.58
CA ASP A 44 -10.08 22.81 10.42
C ASP A 44 -9.43 22.47 9.07
N GLY A 45 -9.90 23.14 8.02
CA GLY A 45 -9.51 22.83 6.65
C GLY A 45 -8.03 23.10 6.35
N GLU A 46 -7.42 24.08 7.01
CA GLU A 46 -5.99 24.40 6.84
C GLU A 46 -5.12 23.26 7.37
N LYS A 47 -5.39 22.79 8.59
CA LYS A 47 -4.63 21.66 9.16
C LYS A 47 -4.92 20.34 8.46
N ALA A 48 -6.17 20.10 8.07
CA ALA A 48 -6.51 18.90 7.29
C ALA A 48 -5.79 18.88 5.93
N ARG A 49 -5.66 20.05 5.27
CA ARG A 49 -4.90 20.18 4.03
C ARG A 49 -3.41 19.95 4.24
N ALA A 50 -2.83 20.56 5.28
CA ALA A 50 -1.41 20.36 5.61
C ALA A 50 -1.08 18.89 5.93
N ALA A 51 -1.98 18.20 6.63
CA ALA A 51 -1.87 16.77 6.91
C ALA A 51 -1.89 15.93 5.62
N LEU A 52 -2.83 16.23 4.71
CA LEU A 52 -2.91 15.56 3.41
C LEU A 52 -1.65 15.79 2.58
N ASP A 53 -1.14 17.03 2.52
CA ASP A 53 0.08 17.36 1.77
C ASP A 53 1.31 16.60 2.33
N GLU A 54 1.41 16.40 3.65
CA GLU A 54 2.46 15.57 4.25
C GLU A 54 2.31 14.08 3.88
N ILE A 55 1.08 13.57 3.88
CA ILE A 55 0.76 12.18 3.51
C ILE A 55 1.11 11.94 2.04
N ASP A 56 0.70 12.80 1.14
CA ASP A 56 0.96 12.70 -0.31
C ASP A 56 2.46 12.79 -0.63
N GLY A 57 3.23 13.54 0.17
CA GLY A 57 4.68 13.63 0.04
C GLY A 57 5.46 12.47 0.68
N SER A 58 4.79 11.52 1.34
CA SER A 58 5.44 10.46 2.13
C SER A 58 5.63 9.17 1.34
N THR A 59 6.74 8.46 1.60
CA THR A 59 6.93 7.10 1.10
C THR A 59 6.08 6.10 1.89
N LEU A 60 5.75 4.95 1.30
CA LEU A 60 5.04 3.86 1.99
C LEU A 60 5.66 3.51 3.36
N GLY A 61 7.00 3.45 3.43
CA GLY A 61 7.70 3.20 4.70
C GLY A 61 7.47 4.30 5.74
N ARG A 62 7.43 5.57 5.32
CA ARG A 62 7.10 6.70 6.21
C ARG A 62 5.64 6.64 6.66
N LEU A 63 4.70 6.30 5.77
CA LEU A 63 3.29 6.10 6.11
C LEU A 63 3.12 5.00 7.17
N LEU A 64 3.71 3.84 6.97
CA LEU A 64 3.66 2.73 7.94
C LEU A 64 4.28 3.08 9.30
N ASN A 65 5.42 3.78 9.29
CA ASN A 65 6.04 4.27 10.53
C ASN A 65 5.14 5.28 11.26
N ASN A 66 4.45 6.14 10.52
CA ASN A 66 3.50 7.10 11.10
C ASN A 66 2.26 6.41 11.67
N LEU A 67 1.80 5.33 11.03
CA LEU A 67 0.63 4.56 11.45
C LEU A 67 0.89 3.73 12.71
N THR A 68 2.01 3.01 12.75
CA THR A 68 2.43 2.19 13.92
C THR A 68 2.68 3.00 15.19
N ARG A 69 2.97 4.31 15.05
CA ARG A 69 3.05 5.24 16.20
C ARG A 69 1.69 5.64 16.77
N ARG A 70 0.62 5.53 15.99
CA ARG A 70 -0.75 5.95 16.34
C ARG A 70 -1.65 4.77 16.70
N VAL A 71 -1.42 3.62 16.08
CA VAL A 71 -2.24 2.43 16.22
C VAL A 71 -1.36 1.28 16.71
N ARG A 72 -1.82 0.60 17.77
CA ARG A 72 -1.22 -0.67 18.18
C ARG A 72 -1.78 -1.79 17.33
N PHE A 73 -0.90 -2.50 16.65
CA PHE A 73 -1.24 -3.69 15.89
C PHE A 73 -0.91 -4.94 16.69
N ASP A 74 -1.58 -6.04 16.36
CA ASP A 74 -1.03 -7.34 16.74
C ASP A 74 0.20 -7.67 15.89
N GLY A 75 1.05 -8.57 16.39
CA GLY A 75 2.31 -8.90 15.72
C GLY A 75 2.13 -9.50 14.32
N ASN A 76 0.98 -10.11 14.02
CA ASN A 76 0.71 -10.69 12.70
C ASN A 76 0.46 -9.57 11.68
N LEU A 77 -0.31 -8.55 12.05
CA LEU A 77 -0.61 -7.42 11.18
C LEU A 77 0.62 -6.53 10.94
N GLU A 78 1.44 -6.31 11.97
CA GLU A 78 2.74 -5.63 11.79
C GLU A 78 3.63 -6.38 10.80
N GLN A 79 3.72 -7.71 10.94
CA GLN A 79 4.50 -8.53 10.04
C GLN A 79 3.95 -8.50 8.61
N LYS A 80 2.63 -8.46 8.44
CA LYS A 80 1.98 -8.38 7.14
C LYS A 80 2.31 -7.07 6.42
N PHE A 81 2.18 -5.93 7.09
CA PHE A 81 2.54 -4.63 6.50
C PHE A 81 4.04 -4.51 6.25
N ALA A 82 4.89 -5.04 7.13
CA ALA A 82 6.33 -5.09 6.88
C ALA A 82 6.67 -5.96 5.66
N SER A 83 5.94 -7.07 5.45
CA SER A 83 6.07 -7.91 4.25
C SER A 83 5.67 -7.16 2.98
N ALA A 84 4.52 -6.50 3.00
CA ALA A 84 4.02 -5.71 1.87
C ALA A 84 4.97 -4.56 1.51
N LEU A 85 5.55 -3.86 2.50
CA LEU A 85 6.58 -2.85 2.26
C LEU A 85 7.81 -3.44 1.52
N ARG A 86 8.28 -4.62 1.94
CA ARG A 86 9.38 -5.30 1.25
C ARG A 86 8.99 -5.72 -0.16
N ALA A 87 7.76 -6.22 -0.36
CA ALA A 87 7.23 -6.59 -1.67
C ALA A 87 7.17 -5.38 -2.62
N ARG A 88 6.63 -4.24 -2.15
CA ARG A 88 6.56 -2.97 -2.90
C ARG A 88 7.95 -2.46 -3.27
N ASN A 89 8.90 -2.47 -2.33
CA ASN A 89 10.26 -2.05 -2.61
C ASN A 89 10.94 -2.98 -3.62
N ARG A 90 10.70 -4.29 -3.52
CA ARG A 90 11.22 -5.26 -4.48
C ARG A 90 10.66 -5.01 -5.88
N LEU A 91 9.36 -4.78 -6.00
CA LEU A 91 8.70 -4.48 -7.27
C LEU A 91 9.34 -3.27 -7.97
N ASN A 92 9.44 -2.15 -7.25
CA ASN A 92 9.85 -0.87 -7.84
C ASN A 92 11.36 -0.70 -8.00
N HIS A 93 12.17 -1.34 -7.15
CA HIS A 93 13.61 -1.10 -7.13
C HIS A 93 14.45 -2.29 -7.61
N GLY A 94 13.93 -3.53 -7.59
CA GLY A 94 14.76 -4.71 -7.80
C GLY A 94 14.20 -5.77 -8.73
N PHE A 95 12.96 -5.64 -9.20
CA PHE A 95 12.30 -6.73 -9.94
C PHE A 95 13.06 -7.09 -11.22
N TYR A 96 13.23 -6.14 -12.13
CA TYR A 96 13.91 -6.39 -13.40
C TYR A 96 15.41 -6.66 -13.23
N GLU A 97 16.08 -5.99 -12.29
CA GLU A 97 17.49 -6.21 -11.97
C GLU A 97 17.74 -7.68 -11.57
N ARG A 98 16.94 -8.22 -10.64
CA ARG A 98 17.10 -9.59 -10.11
C ARG A 98 16.78 -10.66 -11.13
N HIS A 99 15.93 -10.38 -12.11
CA HIS A 99 15.58 -11.33 -13.15
C HIS A 99 16.46 -11.20 -14.40
N ASN A 100 17.09 -10.05 -14.62
CA ASN A 100 18.11 -9.81 -15.65
C ASN A 100 17.72 -10.42 -17.02
N PHE A 101 18.50 -11.38 -17.53
CA PHE A 101 18.29 -11.99 -18.84
C PHE A 101 17.13 -12.98 -18.91
N LYS A 102 16.45 -13.32 -17.79
CA LYS A 102 15.30 -14.24 -17.80
C LYS A 102 14.18 -13.79 -18.74
N ILE A 103 14.01 -12.48 -18.93
CA ILE A 103 13.01 -11.93 -19.85
C ILE A 103 13.20 -12.37 -21.32
N GLN A 104 14.40 -12.84 -21.68
CA GLN A 104 14.74 -13.28 -23.04
C GLN A 104 14.26 -14.70 -23.36
N THR A 105 13.98 -15.50 -22.35
CA THR A 105 13.56 -16.90 -22.50
C THR A 105 12.12 -17.09 -22.08
N ASP A 106 11.50 -18.12 -22.62
CA ASP A 106 10.12 -18.51 -22.37
C ASP A 106 9.92 -18.90 -20.90
N GLU A 107 10.76 -19.81 -20.41
CA GLU A 107 10.77 -20.29 -19.03
C GLU A 107 11.12 -19.16 -18.04
N GLY A 108 12.02 -18.27 -18.45
CA GLY A 108 12.42 -17.13 -17.64
C GLY A 108 11.28 -16.11 -17.47
N ARG A 109 10.48 -15.87 -18.51
CA ARG A 109 9.28 -15.02 -18.41
C ARG A 109 8.19 -15.67 -17.56
N ASP A 110 7.98 -16.98 -17.69
CA ASP A 110 7.07 -17.73 -16.81
C ASP A 110 7.48 -17.58 -15.33
N ALA A 111 8.78 -17.68 -15.02
CA ALA A 111 9.29 -17.46 -13.67
C ALA A 111 9.13 -16.02 -13.17
N MET A 112 9.28 -15.03 -14.05
CA MET A 112 9.06 -13.63 -13.72
C MET A 112 7.58 -13.33 -13.42
N VAL A 113 6.66 -13.90 -14.21
CA VAL A 113 5.21 -13.77 -13.98
C VAL A 113 4.83 -14.42 -12.65
N ALA A 114 5.32 -15.62 -12.35
CA ALA A 114 5.06 -16.28 -11.07
C ALA A 114 5.56 -15.45 -9.87
N ASP A 115 6.70 -14.77 -10.01
CA ASP A 115 7.22 -13.88 -8.98
C ASP A 115 6.36 -12.62 -8.80
N LEU A 116 5.84 -12.06 -9.90
CA LEU A 116 4.87 -10.96 -9.82
C LEU A 116 3.56 -11.39 -9.18
N GLU A 117 3.08 -12.62 -9.43
CA GLU A 117 1.90 -13.15 -8.73
C GLU A 117 2.10 -13.20 -7.22
N ALA A 118 3.25 -13.67 -6.75
CA ALA A 118 3.57 -13.69 -5.32
C ALA A 118 3.65 -12.27 -4.71
N ILE A 119 4.29 -11.32 -5.41
CA ILE A 119 4.35 -9.92 -4.97
C ILE A 119 2.94 -9.31 -4.95
N HIS A 120 2.14 -9.58 -5.99
CA HIS A 120 0.77 -9.09 -6.11
C HIS A 120 -0.09 -9.59 -4.97
N GLU A 121 -0.04 -10.88 -4.64
CA GLU A 121 -0.79 -11.45 -3.52
C GLU A 121 -0.44 -10.78 -2.19
N GLU A 122 0.84 -10.55 -1.92
CA GLU A 122 1.29 -9.85 -0.70
C GLU A 122 0.75 -8.42 -0.61
N LEU A 123 0.83 -7.67 -1.71
CA LEU A 123 0.35 -6.28 -1.78
C LEU A 123 -1.17 -6.21 -1.69
N PHE A 124 -1.87 -7.09 -2.40
CA PHE A 124 -3.31 -7.13 -2.46
C PHE A 124 -3.92 -7.47 -1.10
N GLN A 125 -3.37 -8.45 -0.39
CA GLN A 125 -3.83 -8.78 0.96
C GLN A 125 -3.60 -7.61 1.95
N ALA A 126 -2.46 -6.93 1.87
CA ALA A 126 -2.20 -5.75 2.69
C ALA A 126 -3.13 -4.59 2.35
N TRP A 127 -3.42 -4.38 1.07
CA TRP A 127 -4.42 -3.43 0.61
C TRP A 127 -5.81 -3.74 1.19
N GLN A 128 -6.29 -4.98 1.08
CA GLN A 128 -7.59 -5.37 1.63
C GLN A 128 -7.72 -5.06 3.13
N ILE A 129 -6.66 -5.29 3.90
CA ILE A 129 -6.65 -4.98 5.33
C ILE A 129 -6.69 -3.47 5.56
N ALA A 130 -5.84 -2.70 4.88
CA ALA A 130 -5.84 -1.24 4.98
C ALA A 130 -7.19 -0.64 4.57
N SER A 131 -7.81 -1.16 3.52
CA SER A 131 -9.13 -0.76 3.04
C SER A 131 -10.21 -1.03 4.07
N ALA A 132 -10.21 -2.23 4.67
CA ALA A 132 -11.14 -2.59 5.73
C ALA A 132 -10.99 -1.68 6.96
N MET A 133 -9.76 -1.41 7.39
CA MET A 133 -9.49 -0.47 8.48
C MET A 133 -9.98 0.95 8.16
N THR A 134 -9.68 1.44 6.96
CA THR A 134 -10.11 2.78 6.49
C THR A 134 -11.62 2.89 6.49
N SER A 135 -12.31 1.84 6.05
CA SER A 135 -13.78 1.77 6.02
C SER A 135 -14.36 1.83 7.43
N LEU A 136 -13.80 1.06 8.38
CA LEU A 136 -14.23 1.07 9.78
C LEU A 136 -14.07 2.44 10.43
N VAL A 137 -12.93 3.11 10.22
CA VAL A 137 -12.67 4.43 10.79
C VAL A 137 -13.56 5.50 10.13
N SER A 138 -13.75 5.41 8.82
CA SER A 138 -14.64 6.33 8.08
C SER A 138 -16.09 6.20 8.54
N ASP A 139 -16.57 4.97 8.71
CA ASP A 139 -17.92 4.69 9.23
C ASP A 139 -18.12 5.27 10.63
N HIS A 140 -17.10 5.19 11.50
CA HIS A 140 -17.14 5.80 12.82
C HIS A 140 -17.24 7.33 12.74
N ILE A 141 -16.39 7.97 11.92
CA ILE A 141 -16.42 9.42 11.67
C ILE A 141 -17.79 9.88 11.16
N LEU A 142 -18.42 9.11 10.27
CA LEU A 142 -19.72 9.46 9.69
C LEU A 142 -20.89 9.29 10.67
N ARG A 143 -20.76 8.40 11.66
CA ARG A 143 -21.78 8.20 12.71
C ARG A 143 -21.70 9.24 13.83
N ASP A 144 -20.52 9.81 14.05
CA ASP A 144 -20.25 10.80 15.10
C ASP A 144 -20.50 12.25 14.66
N ARG A 145 -20.96 12.47 13.41
CA ARG A 145 -21.44 13.75 12.89
C ARG A 145 -22.88 14.06 13.30
#